data_AF-A0A542DN87-F1
#
_entry.id   AF-A0A542DN87-F1
#
_cell.length_a   1.000
_cell.length_b   1.000
_cell.length_c   1.000
_cell.angle_alpha   90.00
_cell.angle_beta   90.00
_cell.angle_gamma   90.00
#
_symmetry.space_group_name_H-M   'P 1'
#
loop_
_entity.id
_entity.type
_entity.pdbx_description
1 polymer ?
#
loop_
_entity_poly.entity_id
_entity_poly.type
_entity_poly.pdbx_seq_one_letter_code
_entity_poly.pdbx_strand_id
1 'polypeptide(L)'
;MATTNTPAALCAAEKRGLEAYLRRIGLERELPAERATLRVVHRAHVTSIPFENLDILLGAVPALDIGSVRDKLVRTDRGGYCHEVPREVSGIAPPAEFGQ
;
A
#
# COMPACT_ATOMS: atom_id res chain seq x y z
N MET A 1 -11.81 -14.60 -23.70
CA MET A 1 -10.77 -14.91 -22.69
C MET A 1 -11.33 -14.44 -21.36
N ALA A 2 -11.94 -15.34 -20.58
CA ALA A 2 -12.67 -14.99 -19.37
C ALA A 2 -11.69 -14.80 -18.21
N THR A 3 -11.54 -13.57 -17.72
CA THR A 3 -10.91 -13.30 -16.42
C THR A 3 -11.85 -13.80 -15.33
N THR A 4 -11.52 -14.96 -14.74
CA THR A 4 -12.24 -15.50 -13.58
C THR A 4 -11.98 -14.62 -12.37
N ASN A 5 -12.81 -13.60 -12.22
CA ASN A 5 -12.78 -12.66 -11.10
C ASN A 5 -13.49 -13.29 -9.89
N THR A 6 -12.90 -14.33 -9.31
CA THR A 6 -13.45 -15.01 -8.13
C THR A 6 -13.11 -14.21 -6.87
N PRO A 7 -14.08 -13.83 -6.02
CA PRO A 7 -13.86 -12.98 -4.83
C PRO A 7 -12.84 -13.57 -3.84
N ALA A 8 -12.75 -14.90 -3.73
CA ALA A 8 -11.73 -15.56 -2.90
C ALA A 8 -10.28 -15.32 -3.40
N ALA A 9 -10.08 -15.24 -4.72
CA ALA A 9 -8.77 -14.98 -5.31
C ALA A 9 -8.33 -13.51 -5.09
N LEU A 10 -9.28 -12.57 -5.11
CA LEU A 10 -9.07 -11.16 -4.76
C LEU A 10 -8.65 -11.00 -3.30
N CYS A 11 -9.40 -11.55 -2.35
CA CYS A 11 -9.05 -11.47 -0.93
C CYS A 11 -7.66 -12.06 -0.63
N ALA A 12 -7.31 -13.18 -1.26
CA ALA A 12 -5.99 -13.80 -1.07
C ALA A 12 -4.86 -12.95 -1.66
N ALA A 13 -5.09 -12.28 -2.80
CA ALA A 13 -4.12 -11.38 -3.40
C ALA A 13 -3.94 -10.09 -2.57
N GLU A 14 -5.03 -9.54 -2.05
CA GLU A 14 -5.03 -8.38 -1.14
C GLU A 14 -4.28 -8.69 0.15
N LYS A 15 -4.54 -9.86 0.77
CA LYS A 15 -3.84 -10.31 1.98
C LYS A 15 -2.34 -10.47 1.75
N ARG A 16 -1.92 -11.05 0.61
CA ARG A 16 -0.49 -11.14 0.24
C ARG A 16 0.14 -9.76 0.01
N GLY A 17 -0.59 -8.83 -0.60
CA GLY A 17 -0.14 -7.45 -0.78
C GLY A 17 0.07 -6.74 0.54
N LEU A 18 -0.89 -6.86 1.45
CA LEU A 18 -0.81 -6.31 2.81
C LEU A 18 0.38 -6.88 3.59
N GLU A 19 0.58 -8.20 3.56
CA GLU A 19 1.73 -8.83 4.22
C GLU A 19 3.08 -8.34 3.66
N ALA A 20 3.17 -8.09 2.36
CA ALA A 20 4.37 -7.55 1.74
C ALA A 20 4.62 -6.08 2.13
N TYR A 21 3.57 -5.26 2.17
CA TYR A 21 3.65 -3.88 2.63
C TYR A 21 4.06 -3.78 4.10
N LEU A 22 3.41 -4.55 5.00
CA LEU A 22 3.74 -4.56 6.43
C LEU A 22 5.21 -4.95 6.65
N ARG A 23 5.72 -5.96 5.92
CA ARG A 23 7.15 -6.31 5.93
C ARG A 23 8.05 -5.15 5.47
N ARG A 24 7.66 -4.42 4.42
CA ARG A 24 8.45 -3.29 3.88
C ARG A 24 8.59 -2.14 4.88
N ILE A 25 7.58 -1.93 5.72
CA ILE A 25 7.59 -0.91 6.78
C ILE A 25 8.08 -1.45 8.14
N GLY A 26 8.58 -2.69 8.19
CA GLY A 26 9.16 -3.28 9.40
C GLY A 26 8.16 -3.76 10.45
N LEU A 27 6.91 -4.02 10.05
CA LEU A 27 5.86 -4.53 10.93
C LEU A 27 5.55 -6.01 10.64
N GLU A 28 5.22 -6.75 11.70
CA GLU A 28 4.77 -8.14 11.59
C GLU A 28 3.27 -8.26 11.28
N ARG A 29 2.88 -9.47 10.85
CA ARG A 29 1.78 -9.72 9.91
C ARG A 29 0.38 -9.68 10.54
N GLU A 30 0.28 -9.64 11.86
CA GLU A 30 -0.99 -9.56 12.57
C GLU A 30 -0.98 -8.36 13.50
N LEU A 31 -1.55 -7.27 13.01
CA LEU A 31 -1.90 -6.14 13.83
C LEU A 31 -3.43 -6.11 13.94
N PRO A 32 -3.99 -5.99 15.16
CA PRO A 32 -5.43 -5.88 15.33
C PRO A 32 -5.94 -4.60 14.64
N ALA A 33 -7.16 -4.62 14.12
CA ALA A 33 -7.76 -3.49 13.40
C ALA A 33 -8.22 -2.37 14.35
N GLU A 34 -7.29 -1.84 15.14
CA GLU A 34 -7.53 -0.87 16.20
C GLU A 34 -6.96 0.51 15.86
N ARG A 35 -7.49 1.55 16.51
CA ARG A 35 -6.97 2.92 16.35
C ARG A 35 -5.50 3.06 16.78
N ALA A 36 -5.04 2.24 17.72
CA ALA A 36 -3.64 2.19 18.12
C ALA A 36 -2.76 1.66 16.98
N THR A 37 -3.21 0.61 16.30
CA THR A 37 -2.54 0.03 15.12
C THR A 37 -2.37 1.04 14.00
N LEU A 38 -3.39 1.85 13.72
CA LEU A 38 -3.30 2.90 12.68
C LEU A 38 -2.13 3.87 12.93
N ARG A 39 -1.90 4.26 14.19
CA ARG A 39 -0.78 5.14 14.54
C ARG A 39 0.57 4.47 14.34
N VAL A 40 0.67 3.18 14.68
CA VAL A 40 1.89 2.38 14.49
C VAL A 40 2.20 2.23 13.01
N VAL A 41 1.22 1.84 12.21
CA VAL A 41 1.35 1.67 10.75
C VAL A 41 1.73 3.00 10.09
N HIS A 42 1.05 4.09 10.43
CA HIS A 42 1.35 5.41 9.87
C HIS A 42 2.78 5.86 10.21
N ARG A 43 3.21 5.71 11.46
CA ARG A 43 4.57 6.06 11.87
C ARG A 43 5.61 5.22 11.11
N ALA A 44 5.42 3.91 11.07
CA ALA A 44 6.30 2.98 10.39
C ALA A 44 6.41 3.29 8.89
N HIS A 45 5.31 3.67 8.25
CA HIS A 45 5.28 4.09 6.85
C HIS A 45 6.16 5.33 6.62
N VAL A 46 5.91 6.42 7.36
CA VAL A 46 6.63 7.69 7.20
C VAL A 46 8.13 7.56 7.46
N THR A 47 8.54 6.65 8.33
CA THR A 47 9.97 6.41 8.61
C THR A 47 10.64 5.44 7.64
N SER A 48 9.88 4.63 6.89
CA SER A 48 10.44 3.54 6.08
C SER A 48 10.34 3.76 4.58
N ILE A 49 9.36 4.55 4.11
CA ILE A 49 9.15 4.85 2.70
C ILE A 49 9.64 6.28 2.43
N PRO A 50 10.70 6.45 1.63
CA PRO A 50 11.20 7.79 1.30
C PRO A 50 10.16 8.53 0.44
N PHE A 51 10.06 9.84 0.64
CA PHE A 51 9.31 10.72 -0.24
C PHE A 51 10.24 11.23 -1.35
N GLU A 52 9.90 10.96 -2.61
CA GLU A 52 10.77 11.30 -3.74
C GLU A 52 9.98 11.62 -5.01
N ASN A 53 10.60 12.42 -5.90
CA ASN A 53 10.01 12.87 -7.15
C ASN A 53 10.93 12.60 -8.36
N LEU A 54 11.80 11.60 -8.27
CA LEU A 54 12.84 11.33 -9.26
C LEU A 54 12.25 10.93 -10.61
N ASP A 55 11.10 10.25 -10.64
CA ASP A 55 10.47 9.85 -11.91
C ASP A 55 10.05 11.09 -12.73
N ILE A 56 9.45 12.09 -12.08
CA ILE A 56 9.09 13.36 -12.75
C ILE A 56 10.35 14.11 -13.18
N LEU A 57 11.39 14.13 -12.35
CA LEU A 57 12.67 14.76 -12.69
C LEU A 57 13.37 14.08 -13.88
N LEU A 58 13.17 12.76 -14.05
CA LEU A 58 13.69 11.98 -15.18
C LEU A 58 12.77 12.03 -16.41
N GLY A 59 11.70 12.83 -16.39
CA GLY A 59 10.75 12.97 -17.49
C GLY A 59 9.79 11.79 -17.66
N ALA A 60 9.71 10.90 -16.67
CA ALA A 60 8.75 9.80 -16.65
C ALA A 60 7.44 10.24 -16.00
N VAL A 61 6.32 9.72 -16.53
CA VAL A 61 4.99 9.89 -15.91
C VAL A 61 4.73 8.68 -15.01
N PRO A 62 4.71 8.84 -13.68
CA PRO A 62 4.46 7.73 -12.77
C PRO A 62 3.04 7.18 -12.95
N ALA A 63 2.91 5.85 -12.98
CA ALA A 63 1.62 5.18 -13.02
C ALA A 63 0.92 5.30 -11.66
N LEU A 64 -0.32 5.78 -11.68
CA LEU A 64 -1.11 6.07 -10.46
C LEU A 64 -2.17 5.02 -10.16
N ASP A 65 -2.21 3.89 -10.86
CA ASP A 65 -3.09 2.79 -10.47
C ASP A 65 -2.52 2.05 -9.25
N ILE A 66 -3.41 1.46 -8.43
CA ILE A 66 -3.03 0.83 -7.15
C ILE A 66 -2.04 -0.32 -7.36
N GLY A 67 -2.18 -1.07 -8.46
CA GLY A 67 -1.29 -2.18 -8.78
C GLY A 67 0.14 -1.70 -9.02
N SER A 68 0.30 -0.69 -9.87
CA SER A 68 1.61 -0.11 -10.20
C SER A 68 2.25 0.62 -9.01
N VAL A 69 1.46 1.37 -8.24
CA VAL A 69 1.94 2.06 -7.03
C VAL A 69 2.43 1.06 -5.99
N ARG A 70 1.65 0.01 -5.73
CA ARG A 70 2.04 -1.07 -4.81
C ARG A 70 3.31 -1.77 -5.27
N ASP A 71 3.38 -2.13 -6.55
CA ASP A 71 4.55 -2.83 -7.09
C ASP A 71 5.80 -1.94 -6.99
N LYS A 72 5.69 -0.64 -7.28
CA LYS A 72 6.76 0.32 -7.10
C LYS A 72 7.17 0.44 -5.61
N LEU A 73 6.24 0.74 -4.71
CA LEU A 73 6.55 1.03 -3.31
C LEU A 73 6.94 -0.20 -2.48
N VAL A 74 6.40 -1.37 -2.81
CA VAL A 74 6.60 -2.60 -2.03
C VAL A 74 7.71 -3.48 -2.62
N ARG A 75 7.86 -3.53 -3.95
CA ARG A 75 8.83 -4.42 -4.62
C ARG A 75 10.12 -3.73 -5.05
N THR A 76 10.19 -2.40 -4.96
CA THR A 76 11.40 -1.64 -5.24
C THR A 76 11.79 -0.79 -4.03
N ASP A 77 13.06 -0.39 -3.93
CA ASP A 77 13.52 0.50 -2.85
C ASP A 77 13.33 1.99 -3.19
N ARG A 78 12.25 2.28 -3.93
CA ARG A 78 11.89 3.62 -4.39
C ARG A 78 10.73 4.17 -3.56
N GLY A 79 10.69 5.50 -3.50
CA GLY A 79 9.62 6.25 -2.86
C GLY A 79 8.53 6.66 -3.83
N GLY A 80 7.70 7.61 -3.39
CA GLY A 80 6.74 8.28 -4.26
C GLY A 80 6.41 9.68 -3.77
N TYR A 81 5.71 10.43 -4.61
CA TYR A 81 5.20 11.78 -4.29
C TYR A 81 3.75 11.70 -3.78
N CYS A 82 3.18 12.82 -3.33
CA CYS A 82 1.88 12.87 -2.65
C CYS A 82 0.68 12.36 -3.45
N HIS A 83 0.81 12.03 -4.75
CA HIS A 83 -0.24 11.34 -5.51
C HIS A 83 -0.12 9.80 -5.47
N GLU A 84 1.05 9.27 -5.14
CA GLU A 84 1.32 7.83 -5.06
C GLU A 84 1.18 7.33 -3.60
N VAL A 85 1.71 8.11 -2.65
CA VAL A 85 1.79 7.72 -1.23
C VAL A 85 0.41 7.54 -0.55
N PRO A 86 -0.58 8.43 -0.71
CA PRO A 86 -1.90 8.25 -0.09
C PRO A 86 -2.72 7.12 -0.73
N ARG A 87 -2.40 6.75 -1.98
CA ARG A 87 -3.21 5.81 -2.75
C ARG A 87 -2.96 4.35 -2.37
N GLU A 88 -1.72 4.01 -2.01
CA GLU A 88 -1.40 2.70 -1.40
C GLU A 88 -2.20 2.48 -0.10
N VAL A 89 -2.28 3.52 0.74
CA VAL A 89 -2.99 3.46 2.02
C VAL A 89 -4.50 3.37 1.82
N SER A 90 -5.06 4.02 0.80
CA SER A 90 -6.50 4.02 0.51
C SER A 90 -7.00 2.79 -0.26
N GLY A 91 -6.09 1.97 -0.82
CA GLY A 91 -6.44 0.70 -1.48
C GLY A 91 -6.82 -0.42 -0.49
N ILE A 92 -6.59 -0.20 0.81
CA ILE A 92 -7.11 -1.02 1.89
C ILE A 92 -8.53 -0.54 2.15
N ALA A 93 -9.54 -1.27 1.65
CA ALA A 93 -10.91 -1.03 2.07
C ALA A 93 -10.97 -1.17 3.60
N PRO A 94 -11.30 -0.11 4.37
CA PRO A 94 -11.57 -0.29 5.78
C PRO A 94 -12.80 -1.21 5.91
N PRO A 95 -12.86 -2.10 6.92
CA PRO A 95 -14.12 -2.76 7.25
C PRO A 95 -15.19 -1.68 7.45
N ALA A 96 -16.44 -2.03 7.13
CA ALA A 96 -17.61 -1.13 7.06
C ALA A 96 -17.99 -0.39 8.38
N GLU A 97 -17.12 -0.41 9.39
CA GLU A 97 -17.38 0.01 10.76
C GLU A 97 -16.47 1.16 11.24
N PHE A 98 -15.68 1.79 10.37
CA PHE A 98 -14.98 3.02 10.76
C PHE A 98 -15.95 4.22 10.72
N GLY A 99 -16.80 4.31 11.74
CA GLY A 99 -17.83 5.32 11.90
C GLY A 99 -18.74 5.12 13.12
N GLN A 100 -18.17 4.78 14.28
CA GLN A 100 -18.78 4.97 15.61
C GLN A 100 -17.71 5.46 16.58
#